data_AF-A0A0G1R8V0-F1
#
_entry.id   AF-A0A0G1R8V0-F1
#
_cell.length_a   1.000
_cell.length_b   1.000
_cell.length_c   1.000
_cell.angle_alpha   90.00
_cell.angle_beta   90.00
_cell.angle_gamma   90.00
#
_symmetry.space_group_name_H-M   'P 1'
#
loop_
_entity.id
_entity.type
_entity.pdbx_description
1 polymer ?
#
loop_
_entity_poly.entity_id
_entity_poly.type
_entity_poly.pdbx_seq_one_letter_code
_entity_poly.pdbx_strand_id
1 'polypeptide(L)'
;MQKTKTQIQGDQCLCWSPYHVRFCEAARKLGGRWDSIKKLWKFQSPQENQVIEICLDFFGECNEIKASDSIARRENAVKERDLLIKRLAELEKYLANQEIPDELRDND
;
A
#
# COMPACT_ATOMS: atom_id res chain seq x y z
N MET A 1 -13.12 14.45 -19.77
CA MET A 1 -12.67 13.17 -19.18
C MET A 1 -13.14 13.11 -17.75
N GLN A 2 -13.81 12.03 -17.35
CA GLN A 2 -14.19 11.81 -15.95
C GLN A 2 -12.93 11.37 -15.19
N LYS A 3 -12.53 12.14 -14.19
CA LYS A 3 -11.36 11.83 -13.36
C LYS A 3 -11.73 10.78 -12.31
N THR A 4 -10.82 9.84 -12.08
CA THR A 4 -11.00 8.84 -11.03
C THR A 4 -10.70 9.45 -9.66
N LYS A 5 -11.62 9.27 -8.71
CA LYS A 5 -11.52 9.85 -7.37
C LYS A 5 -11.99 8.85 -6.33
N THR A 6 -11.34 8.80 -5.17
CA THR A 6 -11.83 8.14 -3.97
C THR A 6 -12.10 9.16 -2.86
N GLN A 7 -13.02 8.84 -1.96
CA GLN A 7 -13.33 9.64 -0.79
C GLN A 7 -13.82 8.76 0.35
N ILE A 8 -13.24 8.92 1.54
CA ILE A 8 -13.77 8.32 2.76
C ILE A 8 -14.96 9.12 3.29
N GLN A 9 -16.04 8.43 3.62
CA GLN A 9 -17.19 8.93 4.36
C GLN A 9 -17.54 7.93 5.48
N GLY A 10 -17.11 8.24 6.70
CA GLY A 10 -17.24 7.31 7.84
C GLY A 10 -16.51 5.99 7.55
N ASP A 11 -17.24 4.88 7.63
CA ASP A 11 -16.70 3.53 7.40
C ASP A 11 -16.71 3.10 5.93
N GLN A 12 -17.04 4.01 5.00
CA GLN A 12 -17.13 3.71 3.57
C GLN A 12 -16.13 4.50 2.76
N CYS A 13 -15.52 3.85 1.76
CA CYS A 13 -14.77 4.49 0.70
C CYS A 13 -15.65 4.57 -0.55
N LEU A 14 -15.89 5.79 -1.04
CA LEU A 14 -16.64 6.06 -2.26
C LEU A 14 -15.66 6.28 -3.41
N CYS A 15 -15.88 5.63 -4.55
CA CYS A 15 -15.00 5.73 -5.72
C CYS A 15 -15.81 6.11 -6.97
N TRP A 16 -15.41 7.21 -7.60
CA TRP A 16 -15.89 7.63 -8.92
C TRP A 16 -14.87 7.18 -9.94
N SER A 17 -15.32 6.40 -10.92
CA SER A 17 -14.47 5.92 -12.00
C SER A 17 -15.24 5.86 -13.32
N PRO A 18 -14.57 6.05 -14.46
CA PRO A 18 -15.12 5.71 -15.76
C PRO A 18 -15.52 4.23 -15.83
N TYR A 19 -16.47 3.89 -16.69
CA TYR A 19 -16.81 2.49 -16.93
C TYR A 19 -15.64 1.77 -17.59
N HIS A 20 -15.17 0.69 -16.95
CA HIS A 20 -14.16 -0.19 -17.49
C HIS A 20 -14.45 -1.62 -17.04
N VAL A 21 -14.64 -2.55 -17.99
CA VAL A 21 -15.15 -3.91 -17.69
C VAL A 21 -14.26 -4.66 -16.69
N ARG A 22 -12.94 -4.63 -16.88
CA ARG A 22 -11.99 -5.29 -15.95
C ARG A 22 -11.92 -4.59 -14.59
N PHE A 23 -12.17 -3.29 -14.55
CA PHE A 23 -12.23 -2.55 -13.29
C PHE A 23 -13.46 -2.98 -12.49
N CYS A 24 -14.62 -3.13 -13.15
CA CYS A 24 -15.83 -3.61 -12.48
C CYS A 24 -15.64 -5.00 -11.87
N GLU A 25 -14.92 -5.89 -12.54
CA GLU A 25 -14.57 -7.21 -12.00
C GLU A 25 -13.63 -7.10 -10.79
N ALA A 26 -12.56 -6.30 -10.89
CA ALA A 26 -11.62 -6.07 -9.80
C ALA A 26 -12.30 -5.42 -8.58
N ALA A 27 -13.15 -4.41 -8.80
CA ALA A 27 -13.94 -3.75 -7.77
C ALA A 27 -14.86 -4.72 -7.04
N ARG A 28 -15.55 -5.62 -7.76
CA ARG A 28 -16.38 -6.66 -7.13
C ARG A 28 -15.55 -7.65 -6.33
N LYS A 29 -14.38 -8.08 -6.83
CA LYS A 29 -13.47 -8.98 -6.09
C LYS A 29 -13.00 -8.37 -4.78
N LEU A 30 -12.81 -7.05 -4.73
CA LEU A 30 -12.46 -6.33 -3.51
C LEU A 30 -13.62 -6.22 -2.50
N GLY A 31 -14.83 -6.63 -2.88
CA GLY A 31 -16.05 -6.44 -2.08
C GLY A 31 -16.79 -5.13 -2.37
N GLY A 32 -16.44 -4.44 -3.44
CA GLY A 32 -17.07 -3.20 -3.88
C GLY A 32 -18.51 -3.41 -4.35
N ARG A 33 -19.39 -2.47 -3.98
CA ARG A 33 -20.79 -2.44 -4.41
C ARG A 33 -21.04 -1.23 -5.28
N TRP A 34 -21.65 -1.44 -6.45
CA TRP A 34 -22.07 -0.35 -7.32
C TRP A 34 -23.33 0.32 -6.76
N ASP A 35 -23.29 1.64 -6.60
CA ASP A 35 -24.44 2.49 -6.33
C ASP A 35 -24.91 3.13 -7.64
N SER A 36 -26.01 2.62 -8.20
CA SER A 36 -26.57 3.09 -9.46
C SER A 36 -27.18 4.49 -9.39
N ILE A 37 -27.63 4.92 -8.21
CA ILE A 37 -28.25 6.24 -7.99
C ILE A 37 -27.15 7.30 -8.05
N LYS A 38 -26.08 7.09 -7.29
CA LYS A 38 -24.94 8.03 -7.20
C LYS A 38 -23.88 7.80 -8.30
N LYS A 39 -24.03 6.72 -9.09
CA LYS A 39 -23.09 6.28 -10.13
C LYS A 39 -21.64 6.19 -9.61
N LEU A 40 -21.47 5.52 -8.47
CA LEU A 40 -20.18 5.34 -7.82
C LEU A 40 -20.05 3.94 -7.21
N TRP A 41 -18.82 3.52 -6.92
CA TRP A 41 -18.53 2.32 -6.17
C TRP A 41 -18.40 2.62 -4.69
N LYS A 42 -18.90 1.72 -3.85
CA LYS A 42 -18.77 1.75 -2.39
C LYS A 42 -17.91 0.59 -1.92
N PHE A 43 -16.92 0.88 -1.11
CA PHE A 43 -16.02 -0.07 -0.47
C PHE A 43 -15.98 0.21 1.04
N GLN A 44 -15.33 -0.66 1.80
CA GLN A 44 -15.04 -0.39 3.21
C GLN A 44 -13.88 0.60 3.33
N SER A 45 -13.87 1.47 4.33
CA SER A 45 -12.80 2.46 4.53
C SER A 45 -11.39 1.86 4.62
N PRO A 46 -11.13 0.70 5.27
CA PRO A 46 -9.79 0.13 5.34
C PRO A 46 -9.24 -0.32 3.98
N GLN A 47 -10.10 -0.48 2.99
CA GLN A 47 -9.73 -0.93 1.64
C GLN A 47 -9.33 0.23 0.72
N GLU A 48 -9.37 1.48 1.18
CA GLU A 48 -9.10 2.65 0.34
C GLU A 48 -7.78 2.53 -0.43
N ASN A 49 -6.70 2.13 0.24
CA ASN A 49 -5.40 1.97 -0.43
C ASN A 49 -5.47 0.97 -1.59
N GLN A 50 -6.18 -0.15 -1.40
CA GLN A 50 -6.37 -1.16 -2.44
C GLN A 50 -7.24 -0.62 -3.59
N VAL A 51 -8.26 0.18 -3.29
CA VAL A 51 -9.11 0.84 -4.31
C VAL A 51 -8.27 1.82 -5.13
N ILE A 52 -7.41 2.61 -4.48
CA ILE A 52 -6.52 3.56 -5.15
C ILE A 52 -5.55 2.81 -6.07
N GLU A 53 -4.93 1.72 -5.59
CA GLU A 53 -4.04 0.89 -6.41
C GLU A 53 -4.72 0.36 -7.66
N ILE A 54 -5.92 -0.23 -7.53
CA ILE A 54 -6.71 -0.70 -8.67
C ILE A 54 -7.03 0.47 -9.63
N CYS A 55 -7.37 1.65 -9.09
CA CYS A 55 -7.65 2.82 -9.93
C CYS A 55 -6.41 3.27 -10.72
N LEU A 56 -5.23 3.26 -10.09
CA LEU A 56 -3.97 3.60 -10.74
C LEU A 56 -3.60 2.56 -11.82
N ASP A 57 -3.82 1.27 -11.56
CA ASP A 57 -3.53 0.20 -12.52
C ASP A 57 -4.37 0.28 -13.80
N PHE A 58 -5.66 0.62 -13.67
CA PHE A 58 -6.57 0.66 -14.82
C PHE A 58 -6.67 2.02 -15.49
N PHE A 59 -6.58 3.11 -14.73
CA PHE A 59 -6.82 4.47 -15.25
C PHE A 59 -5.57 5.35 -15.27
N GLY A 60 -4.47 4.91 -14.67
CA GLY A 60 -3.21 5.66 -14.61
C GLY A 60 -3.22 6.84 -13.63
N GLU A 61 -4.38 7.23 -13.09
CA GLU A 61 -4.54 8.31 -12.12
C GLU A 61 -5.68 8.04 -11.13
N CYS A 62 -5.53 8.51 -9.89
CA CYS A 62 -6.56 8.52 -8.86
C CYS A 62 -6.25 9.60 -7.82
N ASN A 63 -7.21 10.47 -7.48
CA ASN A 63 -6.99 11.59 -6.53
C ASN A 63 -5.78 12.47 -6.88
N GLU A 64 -5.56 12.73 -8.17
CA GLU A 64 -4.40 13.48 -8.67
C GLU A 64 -3.04 12.78 -8.47
N ILE A 65 -3.04 11.58 -7.90
CA ILE A 65 -1.88 10.68 -7.86
C ILE A 65 -1.78 9.99 -9.22
N LYS A 66 -0.59 9.98 -9.82
CA LYS A 66 -0.31 9.22 -11.04
C LYS A 66 0.30 7.87 -10.73
N ALA A 67 0.07 6.89 -11.60
CA ALA A 67 0.65 5.56 -11.47
C ALA A 67 2.18 5.59 -11.44
N SER A 68 2.81 6.52 -12.17
CA SER A 68 4.26 6.76 -12.13
C SER A 68 4.78 7.06 -10.72
N ASP A 69 4.02 7.84 -9.95
CA ASP A 69 4.41 8.30 -8.62
C ASP A 69 4.23 7.18 -7.59
N SER A 70 3.21 6.33 -7.79
CA SER A 70 2.97 5.11 -7.02
C SER A 70 4.09 4.09 -7.21
N ILE A 71 4.49 3.81 -8.45
CA ILE A 71 5.58 2.87 -8.77
C ILE A 71 6.89 3.35 -8.13
N ALA A 72 7.23 4.64 -8.30
CA ALA A 72 8.42 5.22 -7.70
C ALA A 72 8.43 5.10 -6.16
N ARG A 73 7.29 5.35 -5.50
CA ARG A 73 7.15 5.16 -4.04
C ARG A 73 7.35 3.70 -3.62
N ARG A 74 6.75 2.75 -4.36
CA ARG A 74 6.89 1.32 -4.07
C ARG A 74 8.33 0.84 -4.24
N GLU A 75 8.99 1.26 -5.31
CA GLU A 75 10.40 0.93 -5.53
C GLU A 75 11.30 1.51 -4.43
N ASN A 76 11.05 2.75 -4.00
CA ASN A 76 11.81 3.36 -2.91
C ASN A 76 11.58 2.64 -1.58
N ALA A 77 10.33 2.27 -1.25
CA ALA A 77 10.02 1.50 -0.04
C ALA A 77 10.70 0.12 -0.03
N VAL A 78 10.78 -0.55 -1.18
CA VAL A 78 11.50 -1.83 -1.31
C VAL A 78 13.00 -1.63 -1.09
N LYS A 79 13.60 -0.59 -1.68
CA LYS A 79 15.03 -0.26 -1.47
C LYS A 79 15.33 0.05 0.00
N GLU A 80 14.50 0.83 0.67
CA GLU A 80 14.65 1.15 2.09
C GLU A 80 14.53 -0.10 2.97
N ARG A 81 13.53 -0.95 2.72
CA ARG A 81 13.39 -2.24 3.41
C ARG A 81 14.64 -3.10 3.25
N ASP A 82 15.13 -3.24 2.03
CA ASP A 82 16.30 -4.07 1.75
C ASP A 82 17.58 -3.51 2.40
N LEU A 83 17.70 -2.18 2.50
CA LEU A 83 18.77 -1.52 3.25
C LEU A 83 18.67 -1.80 4.75
N LEU A 84 17.48 -1.71 5.33
CA LEU A 84 17.25 -1.99 6.75
C LEU A 84 17.56 -3.45 7.09
N ILE A 85 17.17 -4.40 6.24
CA ILE A 85 17.50 -5.82 6.41
C ILE A 85 19.02 -6.03 6.41
N LYS A 86 19.74 -5.41 5.48
CA LYS A 86 21.21 -5.48 5.47
C LYS A 86 21.81 -4.90 6.75
N ARG A 87 21.29 -3.76 7.22
CA ARG A 87 21.79 -3.12 8.44
C ARG A 87 21.53 -3.95 9.70
N LEU A 88 20.36 -4.60 9.78
CA LEU A 88 20.05 -5.54 10.87
C LEU A 88 21.04 -6.70 10.87
N ALA A 89 21.30 -7.32 9.72
CA ALA A 89 22.26 -8.42 9.62
C ALA A 89 23.70 -8.01 10.00
N GLU A 90 24.11 -6.77 9.73
CA GLU A 90 25.39 -6.23 10.21
C GLU A 90 25.41 -6.10 11.73
N LEU A 91 24.36 -5.52 12.32
CA LEU A 91 24.26 -5.34 13.78
C LEU A 91 24.25 -6.68 14.52
N GLU A 92 23.56 -7.69 13.98
CA GLU A 92 23.58 -9.06 14.51
C GLU A 92 25.01 -9.64 14.53
N LYS A 93 25.81 -9.42 13.47
CA LYS A 93 27.21 -9.84 13.44
C LYS A 93 28.07 -9.09 14.46
N TYR A 94 27.84 -7.78 14.63
CA TYR A 94 28.55 -6.99 15.63
C TYR A 94 28.27 -7.49 17.05
N LEU A 95 27.01 -7.76 17.37
CA LEU A 95 26.61 -8.30 18.68
C LEU A 95 27.19 -9.71 18.91
N ALA A 96 27.20 -10.56 17.88
CA ALA A 96 27.77 -11.91 17.98
C ALA A 96 29.29 -11.91 18.21
N ASN A 97 29.99 -10.89 17.71
CA ASN A 97 31.44 -10.74 17.84
C ASN A 97 31.86 -9.88 19.05
N GLN A 98 30.91 -9.35 19.82
CA GLN A 98 31.23 -8.75 21.11
C GLN A 98 31.56 -9.89 22.08
N GLU A 99 32.85 -10.06 22.36
CA GLU A 99 33.28 -10.86 23.52
C GLU A 99 32.66 -10.24 24.76
N ILE A 100 31.93 -11.05 25.54
CA ILE A 100 31.53 -10.66 26.89
C ILE A 100 32.84 -10.40 27.64
N PRO A 101 33.07 -9.19 28.21
CA PRO A 101 34.28 -8.90 28.97
C PRO A 101 34.50 -9.99 30.02
N ASP A 102 35.73 -10.47 30.17
CA ASP A 102 36.06 -11.53 31.14
C ASP A 102 35.61 -11.18 32.58
N GLU A 103 35.42 -9.89 32.88
CA GLU A 103 34.90 -9.36 34.15
C GLU A 103 33.41 -9.66 34.41
N LEU A 104 32.65 -10.08 33.38
CA LEU A 104 31.23 -10.48 33.46
C LEU A 104 31.03 -11.98 33.19
N ARG A 105 32.13 -12.75 33.00
CA ARG A 105 32.06 -14.22 33.05
C ARG A 105 31.92 -14.59 34.52
N ASP A 106 30.70 -14.91 34.94
CA ASP A 106 30.43 -15.45 36.27
C ASP A 106 31.47 -16.55 36.59
N ASN A 107 32.17 -16.40 37.71
CA ASN A 107 32.89 -17.51 38.31
C ASN A 107 31.84 -18.47 38.89
N ASP A 108 31.96 -19.73 38.48
CA ASP A 108 31.23 -20.96 38.85
C ASP A 108 30.00 -21.37 38.01
#